data_AF-A0A3M1BAI9-F1
#
_entry.id   AF-A0A3M1BAI9-F1
#
_cell.length_a   1.000
_cell.length_b   1.000
_cell.length_c   1.000
_cell.angle_alpha   90.00
_cell.angle_beta   90.00
_cell.angle_gamma   90.00
#
_symmetry.space_group_name_H-M   'P 1'
#
loop_
_entity.id
_entity.type
_entity.pdbx_description
1 polymer ?
#
loop_
_entity_poly.entity_id
_entity_poly.type
_entity_poly.pdbx_seq_one_letter_code
_entity_poly.pdbx_strand_id
1 'polypeptide(L)' 'MRSSEILSLFSKEREIQFIDCGLQDYQETLALQYSLVERRKAGIIPDHFLLVEHPPVITVGRKRNARRNI' A
#
# COMPACT_ATOMS: atom_id res chain seq x y z
N MET A 1 2.25 -32.24 21.42
CA MET A 1 2.07 -30.92 20.79
C MET A 1 0.57 -30.71 20.65
N ARG A 2 -0.01 -29.68 21.28
CA ARG A 2 -1.47 -29.55 21.34
C ARG A 2 -1.97 -28.98 20.02
N SER A 3 -3.09 -29.52 19.49
CA SER A 3 -3.73 -29.02 18.26
C SER A 3 -4.02 -27.51 18.30
N SER A 4 -4.13 -26.92 19.50
CA SER A 4 -4.25 -25.48 19.74
C SER A 4 -3.02 -24.65 19.34
N GLU A 5 -1.81 -25.21 19.38
CA GLU A 5 -0.57 -24.51 18.97
C GLU A 5 -0.45 -24.42 17.44
N ILE A 6 -0.90 -25.47 16.73
CA ILE A 6 -0.89 -25.53 15.25
C ILE A 6 -1.86 -24.50 14.66
N LEU A 7 -3.03 -24.30 15.28
CA LEU A 7 -3.98 -23.26 14.87
C LEU A 7 -3.44 -21.83 15.04
N SER A 8 -2.49 -21.60 15.96
CA SER A 8 -1.80 -20.30 16.07
C SER A 8 -0.70 -20.09 15.03
N LEU A 9 -0.21 -21.17 14.41
CA LEU A 9 0.80 -21.14 13.33
C LEU A 9 0.19 -20.88 11.95
N PHE A 10 -1.09 -21.18 11.75
CA PHE A 10 -1.80 -20.85 10.51
C PHE A 10 -2.35 -19.43 10.59
N SER A 11 -1.52 -18.50 10.13
CA SER A 11 -1.83 -17.11 9.73
C SER A 11 -3.02 -16.46 10.43
N LYS A 12 -2.72 -15.61 11.41
CA LYS A 12 -3.61 -14.52 11.83
C LYS A 12 -4.14 -13.82 10.57
N GLU A 13 -5.42 -13.98 10.26
CA GLU A 13 -6.09 -13.27 9.17
C GLU A 13 -5.80 -11.79 9.37
N ARG A 14 -5.00 -11.20 8.47
CA ARG A 14 -4.69 -9.78 8.52
C ARG A 14 -5.81 -9.06 7.80
N GLU A 15 -6.56 -8.26 8.55
CA GLU A 15 -7.55 -7.34 8.00
C GLU A 15 -6.87 -6.40 7.00
N ILE A 16 -7.41 -6.33 5.78
CA ILE A 16 -6.98 -5.40 4.72
C ILE A 16 -8.20 -4.60 4.31
N GLN A 17 -8.08 -3.27 4.32
CA GLN A 17 -9.11 -2.38 3.80
C GLN A 17 -8.87 -2.08 2.32
N PHE A 18 -9.87 -2.36 1.49
CA PHE A 18 -9.83 -2.06 0.06
C PHE A 18 -10.45 -0.69 -0.22
N ILE A 19 -9.76 0.14 -1.01
CA ILE A 19 -10.24 1.45 -1.44
C ILE A 19 -10.08 1.54 -2.96
N ASP A 20 -11.20 1.78 -3.64
CA ASP A 20 -11.21 2.17 -5.04
C ASP A 20 -11.18 3.70 -5.13
N CYS A 21 -10.06 4.25 -5.59
CA CYS A 21 -9.84 5.68 -5.76
C CYS A 21 -10.32 6.19 -7.13
N GLY A 22 -10.61 5.30 -8.09
CA GLY A 22 -10.90 5.68 -9.47
C GLY A 22 -9.74 6.44 -10.13
N LEU A 23 -10.07 7.39 -11.02
CA LEU A 23 -9.10 8.25 -11.70
C LEU A 23 -8.67 9.42 -10.80
N GLN A 24 -7.40 9.48 -10.41
CA GLN A 24 -6.88 10.49 -9.48
C GLN A 24 -5.47 10.98 -9.86
N ASP A 25 -5.16 12.24 -9.51
CA ASP A 25 -3.83 12.80 -9.69
C ASP A 25 -2.75 11.99 -8.92
N TYR A 26 -1.56 11.90 -9.51
CA TYR A 26 -0.45 11.13 -8.93
C TYR A 26 0.03 11.72 -7.60
N GLN A 27 0.15 13.05 -7.47
CA GLN A 27 0.65 13.70 -6.26
C GLN A 27 -0.35 13.60 -5.11
N GLU A 28 -1.64 13.75 -5.40
CA GLU A 28 -2.69 13.57 -4.40
C GLU A 28 -2.71 12.14 -3.85
N THR A 29 -2.61 11.15 -4.75
CA THR A 29 -2.57 9.74 -4.37
C THR A 29 -1.29 9.42 -3.58
N LEU A 30 -0.15 10.01 -3.95
CA LEU A 30 1.11 9.85 -3.23
C LEU A 30 1.01 10.44 -1.80
N ALA A 31 0.36 11.60 -1.64
CA ALA A 31 0.12 12.19 -0.33
C ALA A 31 -0.80 11.30 0.54
N LEU A 32 -1.85 10.72 -0.05
CA LEU A 32 -2.70 9.74 0.61
C LEU A 32 -1.89 8.51 1.07
N GLN A 33 -1.05 7.96 0.19
CA GLN A 33 -0.17 6.83 0.53
C GLN A 33 0.72 7.14 1.73
N TYR A 34 1.38 8.31 1.77
CA TYR A 34 2.21 8.70 2.91
C TYR A 34 1.39 8.80 4.20
N SER A 35 0.21 9.42 4.16
CA SER A 35 -0.68 9.54 5.33
C SER A 35 -1.11 8.16 5.86
N LEU A 36 -1.50 7.25 4.97
CA LEU A 36 -1.88 5.88 5.34
C LEU A 36 -0.69 5.11 5.92
N VAL A 37 0.50 5.25 5.34
CA VAL A 37 1.72 4.60 5.86
C VAL A 37 2.01 5.06 7.29
N GLU A 38 1.94 6.35 7.58
CA GLU A 38 2.20 6.87 8.93
C GLU A 38 1.15 6.37 9.94
N ARG A 39 -0.14 6.42 9.58
CA ARG A 39 -1.22 5.88 10.44
C ARG A 39 -1.08 4.37 10.65
N ARG A 40 -0.66 3.63 9.63
CA ARG A 40 -0.46 2.19 9.71
C ARG A 40 0.71 1.81 10.60
N LYS A 41 1.83 2.53 10.50
CA LYS A 41 3.00 2.36 11.40
C LYS A 41 2.63 2.66 12.86
N ALA A 42 1.77 3.64 13.09
CA ALA A 42 1.25 3.97 14.41
C ALA A 42 0.22 2.95 14.95
N GLY A 43 -0.16 1.94 14.16
CA GLY A 43 -1.15 0.92 14.55
C GLY A 43 -2.59 1.44 14.64
N ILE A 44 -2.87 2.60 14.04
CA ILE A 44 -4.20 3.26 14.11
C ILE A 44 -5.18 2.64 13.10
N ILE A 45 -4.65 2.11 11.99
CA ILE A 45 -5.44 1.53 10.89
C ILE A 45 -4.83 0.19 10.46
N PRO A 46 -5.64 -0.73 9.87
CA PRO A 46 -5.13 -1.97 9.29
C PRO A 46 -4.37 -1.72 7.98
N ASP A 47 -3.86 -2.79 7.35
CA ASP A 47 -3.26 -2.70 6.03
C ASP A 47 -4.31 -2.19 5.01
N HIS A 48 -3.87 -1.44 3.99
CA HIS A 48 -4.75 -0.87 2.97
C HIS A 48 -4.30 -1.29 1.56
N PHE A 49 -5.26 -1.62 0.71
CA PHE A 49 -5.08 -1.85 -0.71
C PHE A 49 -5.79 -0.75 -1.50
N LEU A 50 -5.03 0.07 -2.23
CA LEU A 50 -5.58 1.13 -3.06
C LEU A 50 -5.60 0.67 -4.53
N LEU A 51 -6.77 0.74 -5.16
CA LEU A 51 -6.93 0.64 -6.61
C LEU A 51 -7.10 2.04 -7.18
N VAL A 52 -6.28 2.42 -8.17
CA VAL A 52 -6.26 3.79 -8.72
C VAL A 52 -5.82 3.79 -10.17
N GLU A 53 -6.41 4.68 -10.95
CA GLU A 53 -5.97 5.07 -12.29
C GLU A 53 -5.39 6.48 -12.23
N HIS A 54 -4.34 6.78 -13.01
CA HIS A 54 -3.76 8.12 -13.05
C HIS A 54 -3.94 8.73 -14.46
N PRO A 55 -4.16 10.05 -14.56
CA PRO A 55 -3.90 10.78 -15.80
C PRO A 55 -2.47 10.50 -16.31
N PRO A 56 -2.17 10.71 -17.60
CA PRO A 56 -0.86 10.42 -18.17
C PRO A 56 0.29 11.02 -17.34
N VAL A 57 1.08 10.15 -16.72
CA VAL A 57 2.18 10.53 -15.83
C VAL A 57 3.36 9.60 -16.02
N ILE A 58 4.56 10.18 -16.05
CA ILE A 58 5.82 9.43 -16.03
C ILE A 58 6.39 9.51 -14.61
N THR A 59 6.67 8.35 -14.02
CA THR A 59 7.34 8.27 -12.70
C THR A 59 8.75 7.75 -12.86
N VAL A 60 9.67 8.27 -12.05
CA VAL A 60 11.08 7.88 -12.11
C VAL A 60 11.54 7.34 -10.78
N GLY A 61 11.80 6.03 -10.73
CA GLY A 61 12.30 5.37 -9.54
C GLY A 61 13.75 5.73 -9.20
N ARG A 62 14.20 5.29 -8.02
CA ARG A 62 15.49 5.63 -7.41
C ARG A 62 16.76 5.21 -8.20
N LYS A 63 16.65 4.36 -9.22
CA LYS A 63 17.83 3.86 -9.94
C LYS A 63 18.59 5.03 -10.58
N ARG A 64 19.92 5.09 -10.37
CA ARG A 64 20.84 6.19 -10.76
C ARG A 64 20.68 6.69 -12.21
N ASN A 65 20.18 5.84 -13.09
CA ASN A 65 20.07 6.08 -14.53
C ASN A 65 18.63 6.07 -15.06
N ALA A 66 17.61 5.99 -14.20
CA ALA A 66 16.22 5.81 -14.62
C ALA A 66 15.70 6.98 -15.47
N ARG A 67 16.22 8.20 -15.24
CA ARG A 67 15.89 9.40 -16.05
C ARG A 67 16.37 9.34 -17.50
N ARG A 68 17.29 8.43 -17.86
CA ARG A 68 17.78 8.31 -19.24
C ARG A 68 16.93 7.38 -20.11
N ASN A 69 15.89 6.78 -19.55
CA ASN A 69 15.05 5.76 -20.23
C ASN A 69 13.65 6.29 -20.58
N ILE A 70 13.49 7.60 -20.57
CA ILE A 70 12.26 8.37 -20.77
C ILE A 70 12.65 9.63 -21.53
#